data_AF-A0A0W0X0F1-F1
#
_entry.id   AF-A0A0W0X0F1-F1
#
_cell.length_a   1.000
_cell.length_b   1.000
_cell.length_c   1.000
_cell.angle_alpha   90.00
_cell.angle_beta   90.00
_cell.angle_gamma   90.00
#
_symmetry.space_group_name_H-M   'P 1'
#
loop_
_entity.id
_entity.type
_entity.pdbx_description
1 polymer ?
#
loop_
_entity_poly.entity_id
_entity_poly.type
_entity_poly.pdbx_seq_one_letter_code
_entity_poly.pdbx_strand_id
1 'polypeptide(L)'
;MGAYQYQALKKSGTACKGIIEADSERHARQLLREQGLIPTQIHTFKKIQQSKHKNKLSAQDLSLFTRQLATLLAAGIPVDESLRGVSEQTEKDKTRQLIIGVRSKVVEGYSLAQAMTEYPYAFPELYQATVAAGEQTGRLDLVLEKLADYTEKQQQTRQKIQQALIYPALMIVVSTAIISFLLAFVVPKIIDVFSNSGQSLPPMTNVLILISTFVKSYGLYVVFILILLLLGFKKSLANVRIKTAWHRLILKLPIVAYLVKSINTARYIHTFSILFAAGVSVLETMRVSTSLISNLVMRQAFDMAAVRVKEGTAIHVALKETGFLGPMAVHLIASGEKSGQLASMMERAALHLDNEVKRLIDTALTLLEPLIILLMGGVVLFIVLATLLPIFSMEQLVI
;
A
#
# COMPACT_ATOMS: atom_id res chain seq x y z
N MET A 1 25.81 -19.61 9.93
CA MET A 1 24.49 -20.29 9.88
C MET A 1 23.75 -19.86 8.62
N GLY A 2 22.80 -20.67 8.14
CA GLY A 2 21.98 -20.30 6.97
C GLY A 2 20.66 -21.06 6.94
N ALA A 3 19.72 -20.57 6.12
CA ALA A 3 18.44 -21.24 5.89
C ALA A 3 18.59 -22.38 4.85
N TYR A 4 18.17 -23.59 5.23
CA TYR A 4 18.14 -24.77 4.38
C TYR A 4 16.71 -25.18 4.12
N GLN A 5 16.32 -25.27 2.85
CA GLN A 5 15.03 -25.84 2.49
C GLN A 5 15.17 -27.36 2.47
N TYR A 6 14.27 -28.04 3.19
CA TYR A 6 14.26 -29.50 3.27
C TYR A 6 12.94 -30.08 2.80
N GLN A 7 13.02 -31.28 2.24
CA GLN A 7 11.91 -32.21 2.09
C GLN A 7 12.28 -33.45 2.88
N ALA A 8 11.39 -33.85 3.80
CA ALA A 8 11.58 -34.99 4.68
C ALA A 8 10.30 -35.84 4.76
N LEU A 9 10.42 -37.06 5.24
CA LEU A 9 9.32 -37.96 5.51
C LEU A 9 9.11 -38.07 7.02
N LYS A 10 7.85 -37.98 7.46
CA LYS A 10 7.46 -38.35 8.82
C LYS A 10 7.48 -39.88 8.96
N LYS A 11 7.55 -40.39 10.20
CA LYS A 11 7.44 -41.84 10.48
C LYS A 11 6.15 -42.47 9.92
N SER A 12 5.10 -41.68 9.70
CA SER A 12 3.84 -42.08 9.06
C SER A 12 3.89 -42.15 7.52
N GLY A 13 5.04 -41.93 6.89
CA GLY A 13 5.21 -41.95 5.43
C GLY A 13 4.76 -40.66 4.71
N THR A 14 4.26 -39.65 5.42
CA THR A 14 3.83 -38.38 4.81
C THR A 14 5.02 -37.47 4.56
N ALA A 15 5.13 -36.95 3.34
CA ALA A 15 6.16 -35.99 2.97
C ALA A 15 5.84 -34.61 3.56
N CYS A 16 6.80 -34.04 4.28
CA CYS A 16 6.76 -32.66 4.75
C CYS A 16 7.90 -31.86 4.12
N LYS A 17 7.61 -30.59 3.83
CA LYS A 17 8.58 -29.61 3.33
C LYS A 17 8.67 -28.48 4.35
N GLY A 18 9.85 -27.89 4.50
CA GLY A 18 10.04 -26.78 5.41
C GLY A 18 11.40 -26.10 5.23
N ILE A 19 11.66 -25.11 6.07
CA ILE A 19 12.97 -24.48 6.20
C ILE A 19 13.49 -24.71 7.61
N ILE A 20 14.77 -25.03 7.71
CA ILE A 20 15.48 -25.15 8.99
C ILE A 20 16.74 -24.30 8.95
N GLU A 21 17.08 -23.71 10.09
CA GLU A 21 18.35 -23.01 10.27
C GLU A 21 19.44 -24.02 10.69
N ALA A 22 20.59 -24.00 10.02
CA ALA A 22 21.71 -24.87 10.36
C ALA A 22 23.06 -24.27 9.93
N ASP A 23 24.15 -24.80 10.49
CA ASP A 23 25.52 -24.41 10.09
C ASP A 23 25.99 -25.07 8.79
N SER A 24 25.52 -26.29 8.53
CA SER A 24 25.86 -27.05 7.33
C SER A 24 24.69 -27.92 6.91
N GLU A 25 24.71 -28.43 5.68
CA GLU A 25 23.72 -29.40 5.23
C GLU A 25 23.73 -30.67 6.12
N ARG A 26 24.90 -31.06 6.64
CA ARG A 26 25.03 -32.17 7.59
C ARG A 26 24.33 -31.86 8.91
N HIS A 27 24.52 -30.66 9.45
CA HIS A 27 23.84 -30.19 10.65
C HIS A 27 22.32 -30.12 10.45
N ALA A 28 21.86 -29.64 9.29
CA ALA A 28 20.44 -29.64 8.94
C ALA A 28 19.85 -31.07 8.93
N ARG A 29 20.55 -32.05 8.34
CA ARG A 29 20.10 -33.46 8.37
C ARG A 29 20.02 -34.01 9.79
N GLN A 30 20.97 -33.64 10.65
CA GLN A 30 21.01 -34.09 12.04
C GLN A 30 19.83 -33.52 12.83
N LEU A 31 19.61 -32.20 12.76
CA LEU A 31 18.47 -31.54 13.42
C LEU A 31 17.12 -32.13 12.96
N LEU A 32 16.97 -32.44 11.67
CA LEU A 32 15.77 -33.09 11.16
C LEU A 32 15.57 -34.49 11.72
N ARG A 33 16.65 -35.27 11.87
CA ARG A 33 16.59 -36.60 12.49
C ARG A 33 16.23 -36.52 13.98
N GLU A 34 16.77 -35.54 14.71
CA GLU A 34 16.43 -35.27 16.11
C GLU A 34 14.94 -34.91 16.28
N GLN A 35 14.36 -34.21 15.30
CA GLN A 35 12.92 -33.96 15.21
C GLN A 35 12.09 -35.17 14.73
N GLY A 36 12.70 -36.33 14.53
CA GLY A 36 12.04 -37.56 14.09
C GLY A 36 11.66 -37.58 12.60
N LEU A 37 12.24 -36.68 11.79
CA LEU A 37 12.03 -36.57 10.35
C LEU A 37 13.16 -37.24 9.57
N ILE A 38 12.84 -37.93 8.48
CA ILE A 38 13.82 -38.57 7.59
C ILE A 38 14.06 -37.66 6.38
N PRO A 39 15.18 -36.93 6.29
CA PRO A 39 15.44 -35.99 5.19
C PRO A 39 15.64 -36.74 3.86
N THR A 40 14.85 -36.40 2.83
CA THR A 40 14.99 -36.91 1.46
C THR A 40 15.77 -35.97 0.55
N GLN A 41 15.61 -34.65 0.72
CA GLN A 41 16.35 -33.62 -0.03
C GLN A 41 16.62 -32.44 0.90
N ILE A 42 17.86 -31.92 0.85
CA ILE A 42 18.22 -30.66 1.50
C ILE A 42 18.96 -29.81 0.47
N HIS A 43 18.49 -28.58 0.27
CA HIS A 43 19.15 -27.63 -0.60
C HIS A 43 19.61 -26.42 0.21
N THR A 44 20.91 -26.10 0.13
CA THR A 44 21.44 -24.80 0.54
C THR A 44 20.74 -23.73 -0.28
N PHE A 45 20.16 -22.72 0.38
CA PHE A 45 19.71 -21.55 -0.35
C PHE A 45 20.92 -20.72 -0.77
N LYS A 46 21.56 -21.10 -1.88
CA LYS A 46 22.56 -20.24 -2.55
C LYS A 46 21.85 -18.93 -2.88
N LYS A 47 22.48 -17.81 -2.48
CA LYS A 47 22.14 -16.41 -2.80
C LYS A 47 21.41 -16.35 -4.16
N ILE A 48 20.08 -16.47 -4.15
CA ILE A 48 19.32 -16.44 -5.40
C ILE A 48 19.57 -15.05 -5.95
N GLN A 49 20.16 -14.99 -7.13
CA GLN A 49 20.29 -13.78 -7.94
C GLN A 49 19.02 -12.96 -7.76
N GLN A 50 19.19 -11.83 -7.09
CA GLN A 50 18.13 -10.98 -6.55
C GLN A 50 17.06 -10.71 -7.61
N SER A 51 15.99 -11.50 -7.62
CA SER A 51 14.76 -11.07 -8.26
C SER A 51 14.22 -9.95 -7.38
N LYS A 52 14.51 -8.71 -7.79
CA LYS A 52 14.15 -7.43 -7.14
C LYS A 52 12.65 -7.28 -6.76
N HIS A 53 11.80 -8.25 -7.02
CA HIS A 53 10.36 -8.19 -6.74
C HIS A 53 9.77 -9.37 -5.97
N LYS A 54 10.54 -10.43 -5.63
CA LYS A 54 9.96 -11.64 -5.01
C LYS A 54 9.99 -11.70 -3.47
N ASN A 55 10.70 -10.79 -2.80
CA ASN A 55 10.86 -10.80 -1.33
C ASN A 55 10.17 -9.60 -0.65
N LYS A 56 8.94 -9.26 -1.07
CA LYS A 56 8.15 -8.23 -0.39
C LYS A 56 7.32 -8.86 0.73
N LEU A 57 7.46 -8.36 1.95
CA LEU A 57 6.55 -8.69 3.04
C LEU A 57 5.19 -8.04 2.80
N SER A 58 4.11 -8.78 3.08
CA SER A 58 2.79 -8.18 3.11
C SER A 58 2.71 -7.20 4.30
N ALA A 59 1.81 -6.21 4.23
CA ALA A 59 1.62 -5.26 5.33
C ALA A 59 1.27 -5.97 6.65
N GLN A 60 0.52 -7.08 6.57
CA GLN A 60 0.17 -7.91 7.72
C GLN A 60 1.38 -8.66 8.27
N ASP A 61 2.22 -9.24 7.41
CA ASP A 61 3.42 -9.98 7.85
C ASP A 61 4.44 -9.04 8.49
N LEU A 62 4.63 -7.83 7.93
CA LEU A 62 5.51 -6.81 8.51
C LEU A 62 4.98 -6.33 9.87
N SER A 63 3.68 -6.07 9.97
CA SER A 63 3.00 -5.68 11.22
C SER A 63 3.19 -6.73 12.31
N LEU A 64 2.88 -8.00 12.01
CA LEU A 64 3.04 -9.12 12.95
C LEU A 64 4.49 -9.30 13.39
N PHE A 65 5.42 -9.34 12.43
CA PHE A 65 6.87 -9.44 12.70
C PHE A 65 7.33 -8.32 13.65
N THR A 66 6.93 -7.08 13.36
CA THR A 66 7.35 -5.91 14.14
C THR A 66 6.78 -5.95 15.55
N ARG A 67 5.49 -6.29 15.71
CA ARG A 67 4.85 -6.41 17.02
C ARG A 67 5.49 -7.49 17.87
N GLN A 68 5.71 -8.69 17.31
CA GLN A 68 6.34 -9.79 18.04
C GLN A 68 7.78 -9.43 18.45
N LEU A 69 8.55 -8.84 17.53
CA LEU A 69 9.92 -8.40 17.83
C LEU A 69 9.94 -7.31 18.92
N ALA A 70 9.05 -6.31 18.84
CA ALA A 70 8.91 -5.27 19.86
C ALA A 70 8.58 -5.86 21.24
N THR A 71 7.63 -6.80 21.31
CA THR A 71 7.23 -7.46 22.56
C THR A 71 8.38 -8.24 23.20
N LEU A 72 9.13 -9.02 22.40
CA LEU A 72 10.25 -9.81 22.91
C LEU A 72 11.41 -8.92 23.39
N LEU A 73 11.73 -7.86 22.65
CA LEU A 73 12.78 -6.91 23.03
C LEU A 73 12.39 -6.08 24.26
N ALA A 74 11.13 -5.69 24.38
CA ALA A 74 10.61 -5.02 25.58
C ALA A 74 10.67 -5.93 26.82
N ALA A 75 10.61 -7.26 26.64
CA ALA A 75 10.84 -8.23 27.70
C ALA A 75 12.34 -8.46 28.03
N GLY A 76 13.25 -7.73 27.38
CA GLY A 76 14.69 -7.83 27.60
C GLY A 76 15.37 -9.03 26.93
N ILE A 77 14.68 -9.72 26.02
CA ILE A 77 15.25 -10.85 25.28
C ILE A 77 16.24 -10.33 24.23
N PRO A 78 17.44 -10.91 24.07
CA PRO A 78 18.40 -10.48 23.04
C PRO A 78 17.83 -10.50 21.62
N VAL A 79 18.37 -9.66 20.72
CA VAL A 79 17.87 -9.51 19.34
C VAL A 79 17.96 -10.82 18.56
N ASP A 80 19.05 -11.57 18.70
CA ASP A 80 19.26 -12.83 17.99
C ASP A 80 18.27 -13.92 18.44
N GLU A 81 17.97 -13.98 19.73
CA GLU A 81 16.99 -14.91 20.29
C GLU A 81 15.56 -14.49 19.96
N SER A 82 15.27 -13.19 19.99
CA SER A 82 13.99 -12.64 19.57
C SER A 82 13.70 -12.97 18.10
N LEU A 83 14.68 -12.76 17.21
CA LEU A 83 14.54 -13.12 15.79
C LEU A 83 14.35 -14.63 15.59
N ARG A 84 15.02 -15.48 16.39
CA ARG A 84 14.79 -16.93 16.38
C ARG A 84 13.34 -17.25 16.73
N GLY A 85 12.85 -16.74 17.86
CA GLY A 85 11.47 -16.98 18.32
C GLY A 85 10.42 -16.53 17.31
N VAL A 86 10.60 -15.35 16.71
CA VAL A 86 9.70 -14.85 15.65
C VAL A 86 9.74 -15.75 14.40
N SER A 87 10.92 -16.25 14.01
CA SER A 87 11.06 -17.14 12.86
C SER A 87 10.35 -18.50 13.07
N GLU A 88 10.43 -19.06 14.28
CA GLU A 88 9.80 -20.33 14.65
C GLU A 88 8.27 -20.22 14.66
N GLN A 89 7.74 -19.08 15.13
CA GLN A 89 6.29 -18.80 15.13
C GLN A 89 5.74 -18.42 13.76
N THR A 90 6.59 -18.07 12.79
CA THR A 90 6.15 -17.66 11.47
C THR A 90 5.66 -18.86 10.65
N GLU A 91 4.40 -18.88 10.25
CA GLU A 91 3.82 -19.94 9.42
C GLU A 91 4.27 -19.89 7.95
N LYS A 92 4.49 -18.67 7.43
CA LYS A 92 4.85 -18.47 6.02
C LYS A 92 6.34 -18.70 5.79
N ASP A 93 6.67 -19.76 5.07
CA ASP A 93 8.03 -20.14 4.68
C ASP A 93 8.88 -18.97 4.14
N LYS A 94 8.32 -18.12 3.28
CA LYS A 94 9.03 -16.96 2.72
C LYS A 94 9.42 -15.92 3.77
N THR A 95 8.51 -15.65 4.71
CA THR A 95 8.75 -14.71 5.81
C THR A 95 9.75 -15.31 6.79
N ARG A 96 9.62 -16.60 7.11
CA ARG A 96 10.57 -17.34 7.95
C ARG A 96 11.99 -17.28 7.40
N GLN A 97 12.17 -17.56 6.11
CA GLN A 97 13.47 -17.47 5.43
C GLN A 97 14.09 -16.08 5.56
N LEU A 98 13.28 -15.04 5.37
CA LEU A 98 13.74 -13.66 5.46
C LEU A 98 14.21 -13.32 6.89
N ILE A 99 13.47 -13.74 7.91
CA ILE A 99 13.83 -13.52 9.32
C ILE A 99 15.12 -14.26 9.67
N ILE A 100 15.27 -15.52 9.25
CA ILE A 100 16.52 -16.30 9.43
C ILE A 100 17.69 -15.58 8.73
N GLY A 101 17.46 -15.04 7.53
CA GLY A 101 18.46 -14.27 6.80
C GLY A 101 18.92 -13.01 7.55
N VAL A 102 17.98 -12.25 8.13
CA VAL A 102 18.28 -11.09 8.98
C VAL A 102 19.03 -11.53 10.24
N ARG A 103 18.56 -12.59 10.92
CA ARG A 103 19.19 -13.15 12.11
C ARG A 103 20.63 -13.57 11.87
N SER A 104 20.91 -14.28 10.77
CA SER A 104 22.27 -14.69 10.42
C SER A 104 23.24 -13.52 10.35
N LYS A 105 22.80 -12.38 9.79
CA LYS A 105 23.61 -11.16 9.72
C LYS A 105 23.85 -10.54 11.09
N VAL A 106 22.85 -10.53 11.95
CA VAL A 106 23.00 -10.06 13.34
C VAL A 106 24.00 -10.94 14.10
N VAL A 107 23.92 -12.27 13.94
CA VAL A 107 24.86 -13.23 14.54
C VAL A 107 26.29 -13.07 13.97
N GLU A 108 26.43 -12.68 12.71
CA GLU A 108 27.71 -12.31 12.08
C GLU A 108 28.29 -10.99 12.62
N GLY A 109 27.57 -10.25 13.48
CA GLY A 109 28.01 -9.02 14.11
C GLY A 109 27.55 -7.73 13.41
N TYR A 110 26.70 -7.82 12.38
CA TYR A 110 26.08 -6.64 11.79
C TYR A 110 24.98 -6.09 12.70
N SER A 111 24.72 -4.79 12.62
CA SER A 111 23.56 -4.20 13.30
C SER A 111 22.26 -4.72 12.69
N LEU A 112 21.17 -4.72 13.45
CA LEU A 112 19.83 -5.09 13.00
C LEU A 112 19.40 -4.24 11.79
N ALA A 113 19.66 -2.93 11.83
CA ALA A 113 19.37 -2.04 10.72
C ALA A 113 20.17 -2.43 9.47
N GLN A 114 21.47 -2.70 9.62
CA GLN A 114 22.32 -3.15 8.50
C GLN A 114 21.83 -4.47 7.91
N ALA A 115 21.48 -5.45 8.76
CA ALA A 115 20.89 -6.72 8.32
C ALA A 115 19.58 -6.51 7.54
N MET A 116 18.74 -5.57 7.95
CA MET A 116 17.49 -5.22 7.25
C MET A 116 17.72 -4.51 5.91
N THR A 117 18.83 -3.75 5.74
CA THR A 117 19.16 -3.10 4.46
C THR A 117 19.41 -4.10 3.32
N GLU A 118 19.77 -5.35 3.62
CA GLU A 118 19.90 -6.41 2.60
C GLU A 118 18.53 -6.81 1.99
N TYR A 119 17.42 -6.46 2.68
CA TYR A 119 16.05 -6.78 2.27
C TYR A 119 15.19 -5.51 2.11
N PRO A 120 15.54 -4.57 1.21
CA PRO A 120 14.89 -3.25 1.11
C PRO A 120 13.44 -3.30 0.62
N TYR A 121 13.02 -4.41 0.00
CA TYR A 121 11.62 -4.62 -0.40
C TYR A 121 10.74 -5.15 0.73
N ALA A 122 11.35 -5.72 1.78
CA ALA A 122 10.65 -6.24 2.94
C ALA A 122 10.56 -5.19 4.06
N PHE A 123 11.67 -4.46 4.27
CA PHE A 123 11.76 -3.37 5.24
C PHE A 123 11.84 -2.04 4.49
N PRO A 124 10.79 -1.21 4.50
CA PRO A 124 10.82 0.11 3.87
C PRO A 124 11.89 1.03 4.49
N GLU A 125 12.30 2.07 3.77
CA GLU A 125 13.33 3.04 4.21
C GLU A 125 13.05 3.63 5.60
N LEU A 126 11.79 4.01 5.89
CA LEU A 126 11.36 4.47 7.21
C LEU A 126 11.71 3.45 8.29
N TYR A 127 11.37 2.19 8.05
CA TYR A 127 11.58 1.11 9.00
C TYR A 127 13.07 0.96 9.32
N GLN A 128 13.91 0.92 8.28
CA GLN A 128 15.36 0.79 8.44
C GLN A 128 15.96 1.98 9.17
N ALA A 129 15.60 3.21 8.79
CA ALA A 129 16.12 4.43 9.40
C ALA A 129 15.72 4.56 10.87
N THR A 130 14.49 4.16 11.19
CA THR A 130 13.99 4.15 12.55
C THR A 130 14.70 3.09 13.40
N VAL A 131 14.86 1.86 12.90
CA VAL A 131 15.65 0.83 13.60
C VAL A 131 17.10 1.27 13.81
N ALA A 132 17.74 1.87 12.79
CA ALA A 132 19.11 2.37 12.91
C ALA A 132 19.25 3.44 14.01
N ALA A 133 18.28 4.36 14.08
CA ALA A 133 18.22 5.34 15.15
C ALA A 133 18.07 4.70 16.53
N GLY A 134 17.17 3.72 16.67
CA GLY A 134 16.96 3.00 17.93
C GLY A 134 18.19 2.21 18.38
N GLU A 135 18.92 1.60 17.45
CA GLU A 135 20.21 0.94 17.76
C GLU A 135 21.26 1.94 18.20
N GLN A 136 21.41 3.07 17.49
CA GLN A 136 22.40 4.09 17.81
C GLN A 136 22.16 4.74 19.17
N THR A 137 20.89 4.91 19.57
CA THR A 137 20.54 5.53 20.86
C THR A 137 20.34 4.51 21.98
N GLY A 138 20.47 3.20 21.69
CA GLY A 138 20.27 2.12 22.66
C GLY A 138 18.82 1.97 23.13
N ARG A 139 17.85 2.52 22.39
CA ARG A 139 16.41 2.54 22.71
C ARG A 139 15.58 1.76 21.69
N LEU A 140 16.11 0.61 21.29
CA LEU A 140 15.51 -0.23 20.25
C LEU A 140 14.11 -0.74 20.64
N ASP A 141 13.90 -1.00 21.92
CA ASP A 141 12.62 -1.36 22.55
C ASP A 141 11.52 -0.31 22.29
N LEU A 142 11.76 0.95 22.65
CA LEU A 142 10.79 2.03 22.46
C LEU A 142 10.51 2.29 20.99
N VAL A 143 11.56 2.22 20.17
CA VAL A 143 11.48 2.50 18.75
C VAL A 143 10.70 1.42 18.00
N LEU A 144 10.93 0.15 18.32
CA LEU A 144 10.18 -0.96 17.73
C LEU A 144 8.73 -0.98 18.20
N GLU A 145 8.45 -0.57 19.43
CA GLU A 145 7.07 -0.40 19.92
C GLU A 145 6.31 0.65 19.08
N LYS A 146 6.93 1.82 18.84
CA LYS A 146 6.34 2.84 17.97
C LYS A 146 6.22 2.38 16.51
N LEU A 147 7.17 1.60 16.00
CA LEU A 147 7.08 0.99 14.66
C LEU A 147 5.97 -0.07 14.59
N ALA A 148 5.75 -0.84 15.65
CA ALA A 148 4.68 -1.82 15.72
C ALA A 148 3.31 -1.12 15.64
N ASP A 149 3.09 -0.09 16.47
CA ASP A 149 1.88 0.74 16.43
C ASP A 149 1.64 1.32 15.03
N TYR A 150 2.70 1.82 14.39
CA TYR A 150 2.62 2.39 13.05
C TYR A 150 2.24 1.36 11.98
N THR A 151 2.94 0.22 11.96
CA THR A 151 2.74 -0.82 10.95
C THR A 151 1.37 -1.50 11.11
N GLU A 152 0.88 -1.64 12.35
CA GLU A 152 -0.49 -2.08 12.65
C GLU A 152 -1.55 -1.11 12.13
N LYS A 153 -1.43 0.19 12.42
CA LYS A 153 -2.34 1.21 11.88
C LYS A 153 -2.33 1.22 10.35
N GLN A 154 -1.14 1.06 9.75
CA GLN A 154 -1.01 0.99 8.30
C GLN A 154 -1.67 -0.26 7.72
N GLN A 155 -1.51 -1.42 8.37
CA GLN A 155 -2.20 -2.65 8.00
C GLN A 155 -3.72 -2.49 8.10
N GLN A 156 -4.23 -1.98 9.22
CA GLN A 156 -5.66 -1.77 9.45
C GLN A 156 -6.26 -0.83 8.39
N THR A 157 -5.57 0.28 8.09
CA THR A 157 -5.99 1.22 7.04
C THR A 157 -6.05 0.53 5.67
N ARG A 158 -5.01 -0.24 5.33
CA ARG A 158 -4.96 -0.98 4.06
C ARG A 158 -6.05 -2.04 3.97
N GLN A 159 -6.29 -2.79 5.04
CA GLN A 159 -7.32 -3.80 5.12
C GLN A 159 -8.71 -3.17 4.98
N LYS A 160 -8.96 -2.04 5.64
CA LYS A 160 -10.21 -1.29 5.51
C LYS A 160 -10.46 -0.84 4.07
N ILE A 161 -9.45 -0.28 3.40
CA ILE A 161 -9.53 0.09 1.98
C ILE A 161 -9.83 -1.14 1.12
N GLN A 162 -9.13 -2.26 1.34
CA GLN A 162 -9.34 -3.50 0.58
C GLN A 162 -10.75 -4.03 0.76
N GLN A 163 -11.28 -4.05 1.99
CA GLN A 163 -12.62 -4.52 2.30
C GLN A 163 -13.70 -3.60 1.69
N ALA A 164 -13.52 -2.28 1.79
CA ALA A 164 -14.45 -1.31 1.22
C ALA A 164 -14.53 -1.36 -0.31
N LEU A 165 -13.49 -1.84 -0.99
CA LEU A 165 -13.48 -2.00 -2.45
C LEU A 165 -14.16 -3.28 -2.95
N ILE A 166 -14.46 -4.25 -2.06
CA ILE A 166 -15.11 -5.51 -2.45
C ILE A 166 -16.50 -5.23 -3.02
N TYR A 167 -17.31 -4.42 -2.35
CA TYR A 167 -18.66 -4.11 -2.78
C TYR A 167 -18.72 -3.35 -4.12
N PRO A 168 -17.96 -2.25 -4.33
CA PRO A 168 -17.81 -1.62 -5.64
C PRO A 168 -17.39 -2.58 -6.75
N ALA A 169 -16.41 -3.46 -6.48
CA ALA A 169 -15.96 -4.43 -7.46
C ALA A 169 -17.07 -5.43 -7.85
N LEU A 170 -17.80 -5.95 -6.86
CA LEU A 170 -18.93 -6.83 -7.10
C LEU A 170 -20.02 -6.14 -7.93
N MET A 171 -20.39 -4.90 -7.58
CA MET A 171 -21.39 -4.13 -8.31
C MET A 171 -20.99 -3.86 -9.75
N ILE A 172 -19.74 -3.51 -10.01
CA ILE A 172 -19.20 -3.32 -11.36
C ILE A 172 -19.25 -4.63 -12.16
N VAL A 173 -18.87 -5.76 -11.56
CA VAL A 173 -18.91 -7.08 -12.23
C VAL A 173 -20.34 -7.44 -12.59
N VAL A 174 -21.27 -7.37 -11.63
CA VAL A 174 -22.69 -7.73 -11.84
C VAL A 174 -23.33 -6.83 -12.90
N SER A 175 -23.13 -5.52 -12.82
CA SER A 175 -23.77 -4.62 -13.79
C SER A 175 -23.11 -4.62 -15.15
N THR A 176 -21.80 -4.84 -15.24
CA THR A 176 -21.15 -5.09 -16.54
C THR A 176 -21.70 -6.36 -17.17
N ALA A 177 -21.98 -7.42 -16.39
CA ALA A 177 -22.63 -8.63 -16.88
C ALA A 177 -24.05 -8.36 -17.38
N ILE A 178 -24.88 -7.64 -16.61
CA ILE A 178 -26.25 -7.27 -16.99
C ILE A 178 -26.25 -6.40 -18.26
N ILE A 179 -25.44 -5.36 -18.30
CA ILE A 179 -25.32 -4.46 -19.46
C ILE A 179 -24.87 -5.27 -20.69
N SER A 180 -23.87 -6.13 -20.55
CA SER A 180 -23.40 -6.98 -21.64
C SER A 180 -24.50 -7.91 -22.13
N PHE A 181 -25.29 -8.51 -21.23
CA PHE A 181 -26.44 -9.34 -21.60
C PHE A 181 -27.51 -8.56 -22.35
N LEU A 182 -27.89 -7.37 -21.87
CA LEU A 182 -28.87 -6.51 -22.54
C LEU A 182 -28.40 -6.13 -23.96
N LEU A 183 -27.14 -5.70 -24.10
CA LEU A 183 -26.57 -5.32 -25.39
C LEU A 183 -26.37 -6.52 -26.34
N ALA A 184 -26.08 -7.70 -25.80
CA ALA A 184 -25.83 -8.91 -26.58
C ALA A 184 -27.12 -9.57 -27.08
N PHE A 185 -28.17 -9.61 -26.27
CA PHE A 185 -29.38 -10.39 -26.54
C PHE A 185 -30.64 -9.56 -26.72
N VAL A 186 -30.85 -8.51 -25.92
CA VAL A 186 -32.11 -7.74 -25.92
C VAL A 186 -32.10 -6.70 -27.05
N VAL A 187 -31.02 -5.93 -27.15
CA VAL A 187 -30.91 -4.87 -28.16
C VAL A 187 -31.03 -5.41 -29.60
N PRO A 188 -30.35 -6.51 -30.02
CA PRO A 188 -30.47 -7.02 -31.38
C PRO A 188 -31.89 -7.47 -31.74
N LYS A 189 -32.59 -8.14 -30.82
CA LYS A 189 -33.97 -8.58 -31.05
C LYS A 189 -34.90 -7.42 -31.37
N ILE A 190 -34.69 -6.27 -30.73
CA ILE A 190 -35.50 -5.06 -30.98
C ILE A 190 -35.14 -4.47 -32.34
N ILE A 191 -33.85 -4.43 -32.70
CA ILE A 191 -33.42 -3.97 -34.04
C ILE A 191 -34.08 -4.82 -35.13
N ASP A 192 -34.07 -6.15 -34.98
CA ASP A 192 -34.63 -7.07 -35.97
C ASP A 192 -36.13 -6.82 -36.20
N VAL A 193 -36.89 -6.50 -35.15
CA VAL A 193 -38.31 -6.13 -35.27
C VAL A 193 -38.48 -4.83 -36.07
N PHE A 194 -37.62 -3.84 -35.87
CA PHE A 194 -37.71 -2.55 -36.56
C PHE A 194 -37.21 -2.59 -38.01
N SER A 195 -36.15 -3.35 -38.30
CA SER A 195 -35.63 -3.51 -39.67
C SER A 195 -36.65 -4.17 -40.60
N ASN A 196 -37.48 -5.08 -40.05
CA ASN A 196 -38.53 -5.76 -40.81
C ASN A 196 -39.75 -4.85 -41.09
N SER A 197 -39.96 -3.82 -40.28
CA SER A 197 -41.07 -2.86 -40.43
C SER A 197 -40.76 -1.67 -41.36
N GLY A 198 -39.53 -1.56 -41.86
CA GLY A 198 -39.11 -0.51 -42.80
C GLY A 198 -39.07 0.91 -42.23
N GLN A 199 -39.18 1.06 -40.90
CA GLN A 199 -39.20 2.37 -40.22
C GLN A 199 -37.81 2.77 -39.72
N SER A 200 -37.56 4.08 -39.65
CA SER A 200 -36.33 4.62 -39.08
C SER A 200 -36.32 4.49 -37.55
N LEU A 201 -35.20 4.02 -37.01
CA LEU A 201 -35.01 3.85 -35.58
C LEU A 201 -34.95 5.23 -34.87
N PRO A 202 -35.54 5.36 -33.66
CA PRO A 202 -35.40 6.56 -32.85
C PRO A 202 -33.93 6.93 -32.58
N PRO A 203 -33.60 8.23 -32.41
CA PRO A 203 -32.21 8.68 -32.26
C PRO A 203 -31.50 8.09 -31.04
N MET A 204 -32.22 7.89 -29.92
CA MET A 204 -31.68 7.24 -28.72
C MET A 204 -31.26 5.78 -28.98
N THR A 205 -32.05 5.05 -29.76
CA THR A 205 -31.76 3.66 -30.13
C THR A 205 -30.57 3.59 -31.09
N ASN A 206 -30.45 4.52 -32.04
CA ASN A 206 -29.29 4.61 -32.93
C ASN A 206 -27.97 4.85 -32.16
N VAL A 207 -27.97 5.76 -31.18
CA VAL A 207 -26.80 5.99 -30.31
C VAL A 207 -26.45 4.72 -29.53
N LEU A 208 -27.45 4.03 -28.97
CA LEU A 208 -27.23 2.78 -28.26
C LEU A 208 -26.63 1.69 -29.16
N ILE A 209 -27.10 1.57 -30.41
CA ILE A 209 -26.58 0.60 -31.39
C ILE A 209 -25.13 0.94 -31.76
N LEU A 210 -24.82 2.22 -31.96
CA LEU A 210 -23.46 2.67 -32.26
C LEU A 210 -22.51 2.35 -31.10
N ILE A 211 -22.92 2.60 -29.86
CA ILE A 211 -22.14 2.22 -28.66
C ILE A 211 -21.99 0.69 -28.56
N SER A 212 -23.08 -0.06 -28.76
CA SER A 212 -23.08 -1.53 -28.69
C SER A 212 -22.16 -2.16 -29.72
N THR A 213 -22.26 -1.72 -30.98
CA THR A 213 -21.40 -2.19 -32.07
C THR A 213 -19.95 -1.80 -31.86
N PHE A 214 -19.68 -0.58 -31.37
CA PHE A 214 -18.33 -0.15 -30.98
C PHE A 214 -17.74 -1.01 -29.87
N VAL A 215 -18.51 -1.31 -28.81
CA VAL A 215 -18.06 -2.15 -27.70
C VAL A 215 -17.83 -3.60 -28.17
N LYS A 216 -18.71 -4.18 -28.98
CA LYS A 216 -18.55 -5.54 -29.52
C LYS A 216 -17.34 -5.67 -30.44
N SER A 217 -17.11 -4.69 -31.33
CA SER A 217 -16.04 -4.75 -32.34
C SER A 217 -14.69 -4.24 -31.85
N TYR A 218 -14.68 -3.14 -31.09
CA TYR A 218 -13.45 -2.47 -30.64
C TYR A 218 -13.18 -2.59 -29.14
N GLY A 219 -14.06 -3.19 -28.34
CA GLY A 219 -13.91 -3.25 -26.88
C GLY A 219 -12.58 -3.85 -26.42
N LEU A 220 -12.15 -4.97 -27.02
CA LEU A 220 -10.84 -5.58 -26.73
C LEU A 220 -9.67 -4.66 -27.11
N TYR A 221 -9.75 -3.99 -28.26
CA TYR A 221 -8.73 -3.03 -28.70
C TYR A 221 -8.65 -1.81 -27.78
N VAL A 222 -9.79 -1.29 -27.31
CA VAL A 222 -9.86 -0.19 -26.35
C VAL A 222 -9.19 -0.58 -25.04
N VAL A 223 -9.47 -1.77 -24.51
CA VAL A 223 -8.81 -2.29 -23.29
C VAL A 223 -7.30 -2.41 -23.50
N PHE A 224 -6.87 -2.95 -24.65
CA PHE A 224 -5.44 -3.08 -24.98
C PHE A 224 -4.73 -1.72 -25.08
N ILE A 225 -5.33 -0.75 -25.79
CA ILE A 225 -4.82 0.62 -25.90
C ILE A 225 -4.75 1.29 -24.54
N LEU A 226 -5.78 1.12 -23.70
CA LEU A 226 -5.81 1.66 -22.34
C LEU A 226 -4.66 1.09 -21.49
N ILE A 227 -4.41 -0.22 -21.55
CA ILE A 227 -3.29 -0.87 -20.86
C ILE A 227 -1.96 -0.29 -21.37
N LEU A 228 -1.78 -0.15 -22.68
CA LEU A 228 -0.57 0.47 -23.25
C LEU A 228 -0.39 1.91 -22.80
N LEU A 229 -1.47 2.71 -22.75
CA LEU A 229 -1.45 4.09 -22.26
C LEU A 229 -1.05 4.14 -20.78
N LEU A 230 -1.60 3.27 -19.95
CA LEU A 230 -1.26 3.18 -18.53
C LEU A 230 0.20 2.77 -18.31
N LEU A 231 0.70 1.81 -19.09
CA LEU A 231 2.10 1.38 -19.05
C LEU A 231 3.05 2.48 -19.55
N GLY A 232 2.68 3.15 -20.65
CA GLY A 232 3.40 4.29 -21.21
C GLY A 232 3.47 5.46 -20.24
N PHE A 233 2.35 5.78 -19.60
CA PHE A 233 2.26 6.80 -18.55
C PHE A 233 3.11 6.43 -17.33
N LYS A 234 3.02 5.18 -16.85
CA LYS A 234 3.86 4.66 -15.75
C LYS A 234 5.35 4.73 -16.09
N LYS A 235 5.74 4.42 -17.33
CA LYS A 235 7.12 4.53 -17.80
C LYS A 235 7.55 6.01 -17.89
N SER A 236 6.67 6.89 -18.35
CA SER A 236 6.90 8.34 -18.44
C SER A 236 7.17 8.96 -17.06
N LEU A 237 6.50 8.47 -16.01
CA LEU A 237 6.74 8.83 -14.61
C LEU A 237 8.12 8.44 -14.06
N ALA A 238 8.92 7.65 -14.80
CA ALA A 238 10.33 7.42 -14.44
C ALA A 238 11.19 8.69 -14.66
N ASN A 239 10.77 9.59 -15.56
CA ASN A 239 11.44 10.87 -15.76
C ASN A 239 11.04 11.85 -14.65
N VAL A 240 12.02 12.34 -13.90
CA VAL A 240 11.82 13.26 -12.76
C VAL A 240 11.06 14.53 -13.17
N ARG A 241 11.31 15.08 -14.36
CA ARG A 241 10.62 16.30 -14.83
C ARG A 241 9.11 16.07 -15.01
N ILE A 242 8.76 14.96 -15.66
CA ILE A 242 7.36 14.57 -15.91
C ILE A 242 6.67 14.23 -14.58
N LYS A 243 7.36 13.49 -13.71
CA LYS A 243 6.87 13.16 -12.37
C LYS A 243 6.60 14.40 -11.53
N THR A 244 7.49 15.40 -11.55
CA THR A 244 7.29 16.67 -10.83
C THR A 244 6.13 17.47 -11.41
N ALA A 245 5.99 17.55 -12.74
CA ALA A 245 4.87 18.22 -13.38
C ALA A 245 3.52 17.55 -13.04
N TRP A 246 3.48 16.22 -13.08
CA TRP A 246 2.32 15.41 -12.67
C TRP A 246 1.97 15.64 -11.19
N HIS A 247 2.95 15.58 -10.29
CA HIS A 247 2.75 15.86 -8.87
C HIS A 247 2.24 17.28 -8.61
N ARG A 248 2.70 18.26 -9.40
CA ARG A 248 2.18 19.63 -9.34
C ARG A 248 0.73 19.71 -9.82
N LEU A 249 0.37 18.99 -10.88
CA LEU A 249 -1.01 18.93 -11.38
C LEU A 249 -1.96 18.31 -10.35
N ILE A 250 -1.55 17.20 -9.72
CA ILE A 250 -2.31 16.55 -8.64
C ILE A 250 -2.64 17.54 -7.52
N LEU A 251 -1.69 18.40 -7.15
CA LEU A 251 -1.88 19.40 -6.09
C LEU A 251 -2.83 20.56 -6.48
N LYS A 252 -3.27 20.64 -7.74
CA LYS A 252 -4.27 21.62 -8.21
C LYS A 252 -5.71 21.08 -8.19
N LEU A 253 -5.90 19.76 -8.16
CA LEU A 253 -7.24 19.15 -8.12
C LEU A 253 -7.77 19.19 -6.68
N PRO A 254 -8.84 19.92 -6.34
CA PRO A 254 -9.17 20.27 -4.95
C PRO A 254 -9.30 19.06 -4.02
N ILE A 255 -10.07 18.04 -4.43
CA ILE A 255 -10.32 16.83 -3.63
C ILE A 255 -9.04 15.99 -3.50
N VAL A 256 -8.35 15.75 -4.61
CA VAL A 256 -7.14 14.91 -4.65
C VAL A 256 -5.97 15.60 -3.95
N ALA A 257 -5.84 16.92 -4.11
CA ALA A 257 -4.80 17.73 -3.50
C ALA A 257 -4.90 17.67 -1.99
N TYR A 258 -6.11 17.79 -1.43
CA TYR A 258 -6.31 17.70 0.01
C TYR A 258 -5.90 16.31 0.53
N LEU A 259 -6.34 15.22 -0.10
CA LEU A 259 -5.96 13.86 0.29
C LEU A 259 -4.44 13.64 0.22
N VAL A 260 -3.79 14.08 -0.87
CA VAL A 260 -2.36 13.92 -1.07
C VAL A 260 -1.56 14.75 -0.06
N LYS A 261 -1.99 15.98 0.24
CA LYS A 261 -1.38 16.81 1.27
C LYS A 261 -1.50 16.15 2.64
N SER A 262 -2.70 15.76 3.06
CA SER A 262 -2.94 15.17 4.39
C SER A 262 -2.14 13.87 4.58
N ILE A 263 -2.11 12.97 3.59
CA ILE A 263 -1.33 11.71 3.70
C ILE A 263 0.18 11.97 3.81
N ASN A 264 0.73 12.90 3.02
CA ASN A 264 2.16 13.17 3.03
C ASN A 264 2.58 13.95 4.29
N THR A 265 1.77 14.92 4.73
CA THR A 265 2.01 15.66 5.97
C THR A 265 1.89 14.76 7.19
N ALA A 266 0.87 13.89 7.26
CA ALA A 266 0.73 12.89 8.33
C ALA A 266 1.97 11.99 8.41
N ARG A 267 2.42 11.45 7.27
CA ARG A 267 3.63 10.61 7.19
C ARG A 267 4.88 11.36 7.67
N TYR A 268 5.05 12.62 7.27
CA TYR A 268 6.17 13.46 7.69
C TYR A 268 6.17 13.66 9.21
N ILE A 269 5.06 14.14 9.77
CA ILE A 269 4.94 14.45 11.21
C ILE A 269 5.06 13.19 12.07
N HIS A 270 4.48 12.09 11.62
CA HIS A 270 4.59 10.80 12.30
C HIS A 270 6.04 10.29 12.31
N THR A 271 6.73 10.33 11.17
CA THR A 271 8.16 9.95 11.10
C THR A 271 8.99 10.85 12.01
N PHE A 272 8.73 12.16 11.97
CA PHE A 272 9.43 13.13 12.80
C PHE A 272 9.25 12.78 14.28
N SER A 273 8.00 12.53 14.71
CA SER A 273 7.68 12.20 16.09
C SER A 273 8.42 10.96 16.58
N ILE A 274 8.45 9.87 15.79
CA ILE A 274 9.13 8.64 16.17
C ILE A 274 10.65 8.83 16.30
N LEU A 275 11.28 9.39 15.26
CA LEU A 275 12.73 9.56 15.25
C LEU A 275 13.19 10.56 16.33
N PHE A 276 12.44 11.64 16.51
CA PHE A 276 12.76 12.63 17.55
C PHE A 276 12.58 12.04 18.96
N ALA A 277 11.52 11.27 19.20
CA ALA A 277 11.32 10.55 20.46
C ALA A 277 12.42 9.51 20.73
N ALA A 278 13.01 8.94 19.67
CA ALA A 278 14.16 8.04 19.75
C ALA A 278 15.48 8.74 20.10
N GLY A 279 15.51 10.07 20.11
CA GLY A 279 16.71 10.87 20.42
C GLY A 279 17.53 11.31 19.20
N VAL A 280 17.00 11.16 17.99
CA VAL A 280 17.65 11.64 16.76
C VAL A 280 17.65 13.17 16.73
N SER A 281 18.73 13.79 16.24
CA SER A 281 18.81 15.24 16.11
C SER A 281 17.69 15.81 15.23
N VAL A 282 17.29 17.06 15.48
CA VAL A 282 16.19 17.71 14.73
C VAL A 282 16.46 17.69 13.23
N LEU A 283 17.65 18.11 12.80
CA LEU A 283 18.00 18.20 11.37
C LEU A 283 17.98 16.84 10.68
N GLU A 284 18.53 15.81 11.34
CA GLU A 284 18.52 14.47 10.79
C GLU A 284 17.10 13.90 10.73
N THR A 285 16.30 14.16 11.76
CA THR A 285 14.88 13.80 11.80
C THR A 285 14.11 14.44 10.65
N MET A 286 14.32 15.74 10.38
CA MET A 286 13.70 16.43 9.24
C MET A 286 14.14 15.81 7.91
N ARG A 287 15.43 15.53 7.73
CA ARG A 287 15.98 14.93 6.51
C ARG A 287 15.35 13.58 6.20
N VAL A 288 15.29 12.68 7.18
CA VAL A 288 14.69 11.34 7.03
C VAL A 288 13.18 11.44 6.84
N SER A 289 12.49 12.32 7.57
CA SER A 289 11.05 12.53 7.41
C SER A 289 10.70 13.04 6.01
N THR A 290 11.52 13.92 5.43
CA THR A 290 11.35 14.44 4.07
C THR A 290 11.59 13.38 3.00
N SER A 291 12.54 12.45 3.19
CA SER A 291 12.84 11.40 2.19
C SER A 291 11.63 10.50 1.91
N LEU A 292 10.73 10.37 2.89
CA LEU A 292 9.51 9.57 2.82
C LEU A 292 8.31 10.29 2.20
N ILE A 293 8.40 11.59 1.95
CA ILE A 293 7.36 12.35 1.25
C ILE A 293 7.34 11.89 -0.21
N SER A 294 6.22 11.30 -0.64
CA SER A 294 6.07 10.75 -1.98
C SER A 294 5.94 11.83 -3.06
N ASN A 295 5.29 12.95 -2.73
CA ASN A 295 5.10 14.07 -3.64
C ASN A 295 6.36 14.96 -3.69
N LEU A 296 7.07 14.92 -4.82
CA LEU A 296 8.29 15.72 -5.06
C LEU A 296 8.15 17.23 -4.80
N VAL A 297 7.00 17.84 -5.08
CA VAL A 297 6.80 19.28 -4.85
C VAL A 297 6.72 19.57 -3.35
N MET A 298 6.01 18.71 -2.60
CA MET A 298 5.99 18.80 -1.14
C MET A 298 7.38 18.53 -0.57
N ARG A 299 8.07 17.49 -1.05
CA ARG A 299 9.42 17.13 -0.61
C ARG A 299 10.37 18.33 -0.68
N GLN A 300 10.40 19.03 -1.82
CA GLN A 300 11.21 20.23 -2.00
C GLN A 300 10.88 21.32 -0.97
N ALA A 301 9.61 21.53 -0.64
CA ALA A 301 9.22 22.52 0.38
C ALA A 301 9.71 22.13 1.79
N PHE A 302 9.63 20.85 2.16
CA PHE A 302 10.13 20.36 3.45
C PHE A 302 11.67 20.32 3.50
N ASP A 303 12.35 20.06 2.38
CA ASP A 303 13.81 20.19 2.28
C ASP A 303 14.24 21.65 2.57
N MET A 304 13.53 22.62 1.99
CA MET A 304 13.78 24.04 2.26
C MET A 304 13.47 24.44 3.70
N ALA A 305 12.44 23.84 4.32
CA ALA A 305 12.19 24.03 5.74
C ALA A 305 13.35 23.51 6.61
N ALA A 306 13.95 22.37 6.26
CA ALA A 306 15.12 21.85 6.97
C ALA A 306 16.35 22.77 6.85
N VAL A 307 16.55 23.39 5.68
CA VAL A 307 17.59 24.40 5.47
C VAL A 307 17.35 25.63 6.36
N ARG A 308 16.12 26.16 6.39
CA ARG A 308 15.76 27.30 7.26
C ARG A 308 16.00 27.02 8.75
N VAL A 309 15.68 25.81 9.21
CA VAL A 309 15.94 25.39 10.61
C VAL A 309 17.45 25.30 10.88
N LYS A 310 18.23 24.79 9.92
CA LYS A 310 19.69 24.78 10.00
C LYS A 310 20.27 26.20 10.10
N GLU A 311 19.64 27.18 9.46
CA GLU A 311 19.97 28.60 9.53
C GLU A 311 19.48 29.30 10.82
N GLY A 312 18.79 28.57 11.72
CA GLY A 312 18.35 29.09 13.02
C GLY A 312 16.87 29.52 13.09
N THR A 313 16.09 29.29 12.03
CA THR A 313 14.64 29.54 12.06
C THR A 313 13.96 28.53 12.99
N ALA A 314 13.00 28.99 13.80
CA ALA A 314 12.18 28.12 14.63
C ALA A 314 11.43 27.07 13.78
N ILE A 315 11.32 25.84 14.29
CA ILE A 315 10.77 24.69 13.56
C ILE A 315 9.33 24.95 13.12
N HIS A 316 8.49 25.47 14.03
CA HIS A 316 7.10 25.78 13.71
C HIS A 316 6.97 26.84 12.60
N VAL A 317 7.90 27.80 12.52
CA VAL A 317 7.91 28.85 11.49
C VAL A 317 8.30 28.25 10.14
N ALA A 318 9.41 27.51 10.08
CA ALA A 318 9.88 26.88 8.86
C ALA A 318 8.85 25.89 8.29
N LEU A 319 8.18 25.11 9.15
CA LEU A 319 7.12 24.20 8.72
C LEU A 319 5.84 24.93 8.28
N LYS A 320 5.49 26.04 8.93
CA LYS A 320 4.34 26.87 8.52
C LYS A 320 4.51 27.44 7.11
N GLU A 321 5.72 27.88 6.76
CA GLU A 321 6.04 28.42 5.43
C GLU A 321 5.89 27.41 4.30
N THR A 322 5.92 26.10 4.60
CA THR A 322 5.65 25.06 3.57
C THR A 322 4.22 25.14 3.01
N GLY A 323 3.27 25.70 3.77
CA GLY A 323 1.86 25.80 3.38
C GLY A 323 1.08 24.48 3.36
N PHE A 324 1.68 23.37 3.83
CA PHE A 324 1.06 22.04 3.81
C PHE A 324 0.56 21.53 5.17
N LEU A 325 0.90 22.24 6.26
CA LEU A 325 0.42 21.92 7.61
C LEU A 325 -0.84 22.72 7.94
N GLY A 326 -1.83 22.05 8.52
CA GLY A 326 -3.02 22.71 9.05
C GLY A 326 -2.70 23.56 10.30
N PRO A 327 -3.57 24.54 10.64
CA PRO A 327 -3.33 25.45 11.77
C PRO A 327 -3.13 24.73 13.11
N MET A 328 -3.89 23.66 13.35
CA MET A 328 -3.78 22.85 14.58
C MET A 328 -2.40 22.20 14.71
N ALA A 329 -1.88 21.60 13.62
CA ALA A 329 -0.56 20.98 13.62
C ALA A 329 0.54 22.02 13.89
N VAL A 330 0.48 23.17 13.21
CA VAL A 330 1.44 24.27 13.44
C VAL A 330 1.38 24.75 14.89
N HIS A 331 0.20 24.88 15.47
CA HIS A 331 0.03 25.33 16.85
C HIS A 331 0.60 24.34 17.87
N LEU A 332 0.35 23.04 17.70
CA LEU A 332 0.93 22.00 18.55
C LEU A 332 2.45 22.01 18.47
N ILE A 333 3.01 22.13 17.26
CA ILE A 333 4.47 22.19 17.06
C ILE A 333 5.06 23.42 17.76
N ALA A 334 4.45 24.60 17.59
CA ALA A 334 4.89 25.82 18.24
C ALA A 334 4.83 25.72 19.78
N SER A 335 3.78 25.11 20.32
CA SER A 335 3.65 24.86 21.76
C SER A 335 4.71 23.89 22.27
N GLY A 336 4.96 22.80 21.53
CA GLY A 336 5.98 21.81 21.85
C GLY A 336 7.41 22.37 21.79
N GLU A 337 7.70 23.22 20.81
CA GLU A 337 8.98 23.89 20.69
C GLU A 337 9.23 24.86 21.86
N LYS A 338 8.22 25.65 22.25
CA LYS A 338 8.34 26.59 23.39
C LYS A 338 8.44 25.90 24.75
N SER A 339 7.75 24.78 24.93
CA SER A 339 7.70 24.04 26.20
C SER A 339 8.80 22.98 26.33
N GLY A 340 9.62 22.77 25.29
CA GLY A 340 10.59 21.67 25.24
C GLY A 340 9.95 20.29 25.06
N GLN A 341 8.63 20.21 24.86
CA GLN A 341 7.86 18.97 24.70
C GLN A 341 7.53 18.66 23.23
N LEU A 342 8.49 18.90 22.33
CA LEU A 342 8.29 18.77 20.89
C LEU A 342 7.90 17.35 20.48
N ALA A 343 8.49 16.31 21.08
CA ALA A 343 8.19 14.91 20.77
C ALA A 343 6.72 14.57 20.99
N SER A 344 6.17 14.89 22.18
CA SER A 344 4.78 14.59 22.53
C SER A 344 3.79 15.47 21.77
N MET A 345 4.13 16.73 21.47
CA MET A 345 3.25 17.58 20.67
C MET A 345 3.23 17.20 19.19
N MET A 346 4.37 16.76 18.64
CA MET A 346 4.44 16.16 17.30
C MET A 346 3.64 14.85 17.23
N GLU A 347 3.66 14.02 18.28
CA GLU A 347 2.84 12.80 18.36
C GLU A 347 1.34 13.15 18.33
N ARG A 348 0.91 14.14 19.11
CA ARG A 348 -0.48 14.64 19.08
C ARG A 348 -0.86 15.19 17.71
N ALA A 349 0.05 15.91 17.06
CA ALA A 349 -0.17 16.41 15.70
C ALA A 349 -0.28 15.26 14.69
N ALA A 350 0.56 14.22 14.81
CA ALA A 350 0.48 13.01 13.98
C ALA A 350 -0.87 12.31 14.15
N LEU A 351 -1.31 12.09 15.40
CA LEU A 351 -2.61 11.47 15.69
C LEU A 351 -3.78 12.28 15.14
N HIS A 352 -3.71 13.61 15.20
CA HIS A 352 -4.73 14.47 14.61
C HIS A 352 -4.80 14.30 13.09
N LEU A 353 -3.65 14.34 12.41
CA LEU A 353 -3.55 14.17 10.95
C LEU A 353 -3.95 12.75 10.51
N ASP A 354 -3.61 11.71 11.27
CA ASP A 354 -4.02 10.33 11.00
C ASP A 354 -5.55 10.20 11.06
N ASN A 355 -6.18 10.82 12.06
CA ASN A 355 -7.64 10.83 12.17
C ASN A 355 -8.30 11.60 11.02
N GLU A 356 -7.70 12.70 10.58
CA GLU A 356 -8.16 13.46 9.41
C GLU A 356 -8.05 12.62 8.13
N VAL A 357 -6.91 11.97 7.90
CA VAL A 357 -6.70 11.04 6.77
C VAL A 357 -7.71 9.89 6.80
N LYS A 358 -7.96 9.30 7.98
CA LYS A 358 -8.95 8.23 8.15
C LYS A 358 -10.35 8.70 7.78
N ARG A 359 -10.78 9.87 8.28
CA ARG A 359 -12.09 10.45 7.93
C ARG A 359 -12.20 10.71 6.43
N LEU A 360 -11.13 11.20 5.80
CA LEU A 360 -11.13 11.45 4.36
C LEU A 360 -11.28 10.18 3.54
N ILE A 361 -10.55 9.13 3.92
CA ILE A 361 -10.65 7.81 3.29
C ILE A 361 -12.07 7.28 3.47
N ASP A 362 -12.63 7.38 4.68
CA ASP A 362 -13.97 6.90 4.98
C ASP A 362 -15.04 7.63 4.15
N THR A 363 -15.01 8.97 4.13
CA THR A 363 -15.93 9.77 3.31
C THR A 363 -15.78 9.49 1.82
N ALA A 364 -14.55 9.30 1.32
CA ALA A 364 -14.33 8.98 -0.09
C ALA A 364 -14.90 7.61 -0.45
N LEU A 365 -14.75 6.62 0.43
CA LEU A 365 -15.29 5.28 0.22
C LEU A 365 -16.82 5.24 0.32
N THR A 366 -17.43 5.97 1.25
CA THR A 366 -18.90 6.02 1.39
C THR A 366 -19.57 6.76 0.24
N LEU A 367 -18.94 7.81 -0.32
CA LEU A 367 -19.47 8.53 -1.49
C LEU A 367 -19.33 7.75 -2.81
N LEU A 368 -18.36 6.84 -2.88
CA LEU A 368 -18.12 6.02 -4.06
C LEU A 368 -19.33 5.10 -4.36
N GLU A 369 -19.99 4.58 -3.33
CA GLU A 369 -21.13 3.67 -3.47
C GLU A 369 -22.36 4.33 -4.15
N PRO A 370 -22.90 5.46 -3.65
CA PRO A 370 -24.00 6.15 -4.31
C PRO A 370 -23.66 6.58 -5.74
N LEU A 371 -22.41 7.01 -5.99
CA LEU A 371 -21.97 7.39 -7.32
C LEU A 371 -22.01 6.22 -8.31
N ILE A 372 -21.55 5.04 -7.88
CA ILE A 372 -21.59 3.82 -8.69
C ILE A 372 -23.04 3.42 -8.97
N ILE A 373 -23.90 3.43 -7.95
CA ILE A 373 -25.33 3.09 -8.11
C ILE A 373 -26.02 4.07 -9.05
N LEU A 374 -25.77 5.38 -8.91
CA LEU A 374 -26.36 6.40 -9.78
C LEU A 374 -25.89 6.23 -11.24
N LEU A 375 -24.60 5.99 -11.44
CA LEU A 375 -24.03 5.77 -12.78
C LEU A 375 -24.62 4.51 -13.40
N MET A 376 -24.65 3.40 -12.65
CA MET A 376 -25.23 2.14 -13.09
C MET A 376 -26.72 2.27 -13.40
N GLY A 377 -27.49 2.87 -12.50
CA GLY A 377 -28.91 3.13 -12.69
C GLY A 377 -29.16 4.01 -13.91
N GLY A 378 -28.34 5.04 -14.12
CA GLY A 378 -28.40 5.89 -15.30
C GLY A 378 -28.13 5.12 -16.60
N VAL A 379 -27.13 4.25 -16.62
CA VAL A 379 -26.82 3.41 -17.80
C VAL A 379 -27.95 2.41 -18.07
N VAL A 380 -28.45 1.72 -17.05
CA VAL A 380 -29.55 0.75 -17.20
C VAL A 380 -30.83 1.46 -17.66
N LEU A 381 -31.17 2.60 -17.04
CA LEU A 381 -32.32 3.41 -17.42
C LEU A 381 -32.19 3.88 -18.88
N PHE A 382 -31.02 4.36 -19.29
CA PHE A 382 -30.76 4.74 -20.67
C PHE A 382 -31.00 3.59 -21.64
N ILE A 383 -30.50 2.38 -21.33
CA ILE A 383 -30.74 1.18 -22.15
C ILE A 383 -32.24 0.89 -22.23
N VAL A 384 -32.94 0.86 -21.08
CA VAL A 384 -34.37 0.56 -21.02
C VAL A 384 -35.19 1.55 -21.85
N LEU A 385 -34.97 2.86 -21.69
CA LEU A 385 -35.64 3.89 -22.50
C LEU A 385 -35.33 3.74 -23.99
N ALA A 386 -34.07 3.53 -24.35
CA ALA A 386 -33.68 3.33 -25.74
C ALA A 386 -34.30 2.06 -26.36
N THR A 387 -34.65 1.06 -25.53
CA THR A 387 -35.35 -0.16 -25.96
C THR A 387 -36.88 -0.04 -25.97
N LEU A 388 -37.48 0.75 -25.07
CA LEU A 388 -38.94 0.90 -24.96
C LEU A 388 -39.51 1.99 -25.87
N LEU A 389 -38.78 3.08 -26.12
CA LEU A 389 -39.21 4.16 -27.01
C LEU A 389 -39.68 3.68 -28.40
N PRO A 390 -38.96 2.76 -29.06
CA PRO A 390 -39.43 2.20 -30.32
C PRO A 390 -40.81 1.53 -30.18
N ILE A 391 -41.03 0.76 -29.12
CA ILE A 391 -42.31 0.05 -28.89
C ILE A 391 -43.48 1.05 -28.80
N PHE A 392 -43.31 2.14 -28.05
CA PHE A 392 -44.36 3.18 -27.96
C PHE A 392 -44.60 3.91 -29.28
N SER A 393 -43.57 4.10 -30.11
CA SER A 393 -43.75 4.71 -31.43
C SER A 393 -44.56 3.85 -32.40
N MET A 394 -44.57 2.51 -32.22
CA MET A 394 -45.42 1.62 -33.01
C MET A 394 -46.90 1.76 -32.66
N GLU A 395 -47.26 1.96 -31.38
CA GLU A 395 -48.66 2.08 -30.95
C GLU A 395 -49.34 3.36 -31.47
N GLN A 396 -48.59 4.48 -31.56
CA GLN A 396 -49.13 5.75 -32.08
C GLN A 396 -49.38 5.75 -33.59
N LEU A 397 -48.93 4.72 -34.31
CA LEU A 397 -49.09 4.59 -35.76
C LEU A 397 -50.22 3.62 -36.18
N VAL A 398 -50.95 3.03 -35.22
CA VAL A 398 -52.07 2.10 -35.48
C VAL A 398 -53.44 2.80 -35.44
N ILE A 399 -53.50 4.11 -35.73
CA ILE A 399 -54.76 4.86 -35.86
C ILE A 399 -54.99 5.27 -37.31
#